data_AF-A0A1F2TNU9-F1
#
_entry.id   AF-A0A1F2TNU9-F1
#
_cell.length_a   1.000
_cell.length_b   1.000
_cell.length_c   1.000
_cell.angle_alpha   90.00
_cell.angle_beta   90.00
_cell.angle_gamma   90.00
#
_symmetry.space_group_name_H-M   'P 1'
#
loop_
_entity.id
_entity.type
_entity.pdbx_description
1 polymer ?
#
loop_
_entity_poly.entity_id
_entity_poly.type
_entity_poly.pdbx_seq_one_letter_code
_entity_poly.pdbx_strand_id
1 'polypeptide(L)'
;MTAVQDEASDLAQAIMTGVGRRPVQSFGEYFGENGGSDALGAAYEGIFLLPRDVRGFHPRVWRLFDFLESTVRHCPGGCHKHLPIAALMVHLNDDHEWSRERIADWVRGEAVQKS
;
A
#
# COMPACT_ATOMS: atom_id res chain seq x y z
N MET A 1 13.71 -6.25 14.92
CA MET A 1 12.86 -5.32 14.15
C MET A 1 11.61 -5.06 15.00
N THR A 2 11.05 -3.85 14.96
CA THR A 2 9.84 -3.50 15.74
C THR A 2 8.60 -3.95 14.98
N ALA A 3 7.48 -4.25 15.67
CA ALA A 3 6.24 -4.67 15.02
C ALA A 3 5.83 -3.74 13.86
N VAL A 4 5.90 -2.42 14.08
CA VAL A 4 5.63 -1.40 13.03
C VAL A 4 6.46 -1.60 11.75
N GLN A 5 7.71 -2.04 11.86
CA GLN A 5 8.58 -2.30 10.70
C GLN A 5 8.19 -3.58 9.94
N ASP A 6 7.67 -4.57 10.66
CA ASP A 6 7.22 -5.84 10.09
C ASP A 6 5.93 -5.61 9.29
N GLU A 7 4.92 -4.92 9.83
CA GLU A 7 3.69 -4.61 9.09
C GLU A 7 3.93 -3.65 7.91
N ALA A 8 4.87 -2.70 8.04
CA ALA A 8 5.29 -1.87 6.91
C ALA A 8 5.91 -2.71 5.77
N SER A 9 6.77 -3.66 6.11
CA SER A 9 7.41 -4.54 5.12
C SER A 9 6.39 -5.47 4.46
N ASP A 10 5.46 -6.00 5.22
CA ASP A 10 4.38 -6.85 4.72
C ASP A 10 3.42 -6.09 3.81
N LEU A 11 3.06 -4.85 4.17
CA LEU A 11 2.21 -4.00 3.34
C LEU A 11 2.91 -3.66 2.02
N ALA A 12 4.20 -3.31 2.06
CA ALA A 12 4.98 -3.09 0.85
C ALA A 12 5.02 -4.34 -0.04
N GLN A 13 5.20 -5.53 0.54
CA GLN A 13 5.16 -6.79 -0.21
C GLN A 13 3.78 -7.08 -0.81
N ALA A 14 2.70 -6.73 -0.12
CA ALA A 14 1.34 -6.85 -0.64
C ALA A 14 1.13 -5.95 -1.86
N ILE A 15 1.57 -4.69 -1.82
CA ILE A 15 1.52 -3.77 -2.97
C ILE A 15 2.24 -4.38 -4.16
N MET A 16 3.49 -4.85 -3.98
CA MET A 16 4.27 -5.45 -5.08
C MET A 16 3.62 -6.72 -5.65
N THR A 17 2.95 -7.51 -4.82
CA THR A 17 2.19 -8.69 -5.26
C THR A 17 1.00 -8.27 -6.13
N GLY A 18 0.29 -7.22 -5.74
CA GLY A 18 -0.80 -6.64 -6.53
C GLY A 18 -0.34 -6.06 -7.86
N VAL A 19 0.77 -5.30 -7.86
CA VAL A 19 1.41 -4.76 -9.08
C VAL A 19 1.68 -5.86 -10.11
N GLY A 20 2.26 -6.98 -9.68
CA GLY A 20 2.56 -8.09 -10.59
C GLY A 20 1.31 -8.73 -11.24
N ARG A 21 0.14 -8.62 -10.59
CA ARG A 21 -1.13 -9.16 -11.10
C ARG A 21 -1.94 -8.16 -11.90
N ARG A 22 -1.86 -6.90 -11.51
CA ARG A 22 -2.55 -5.76 -12.10
C ARG A 22 -1.49 -4.81 -12.65
N PRO A 23 -0.84 -5.14 -13.79
CA PRO A 23 0.32 -4.40 -14.26
C PRO A 23 0.00 -2.95 -14.64
N VAL A 24 -1.27 -2.65 -14.94
CA VAL A 24 -1.73 -1.29 -15.25
C VAL A 24 -1.98 -0.53 -13.94
N GLN A 25 -1.43 0.68 -13.84
CA GLN A 25 -1.75 1.60 -12.75
C GLN A 25 -3.04 2.35 -13.07
N SER A 26 -3.92 2.47 -12.08
CA SER A 26 -5.14 3.28 -12.14
C SER A 26 -5.01 4.50 -11.22
N PHE A 27 -5.79 5.53 -11.52
CA PHE A 27 -5.86 6.78 -10.77
C PHE A 27 -7.32 7.12 -10.49
N GLY A 28 -7.65 7.54 -9.27
CA GLY A 28 -9.00 7.88 -8.84
C GLY A 28 -9.93 6.68 -8.63
N GLU A 29 -9.44 5.45 -8.75
CA GLU A 29 -10.19 4.21 -8.56
C GLU A 29 -9.29 3.10 -7.99
N TYR A 30 -9.82 2.31 -7.04
CA TYR A 30 -9.04 1.19 -6.46
C TYR A 30 -8.78 0.08 -7.45
N PHE A 31 -9.78 -0.28 -8.26
CA PHE A 31 -9.68 -1.29 -9.30
C PHE A 31 -10.24 -0.71 -10.57
N GLY A 32 -9.37 -0.45 -11.54
CA GLY A 32 -9.75 0.11 -12.81
C GLY A 32 -10.02 -0.91 -13.89
N GLU A 33 -10.38 -0.38 -15.05
CA GLU A 33 -10.55 -1.17 -16.27
C GLU A 33 -9.24 -1.88 -16.67
N ASN A 34 -9.36 -2.89 -17.54
CA ASN A 34 -8.22 -3.61 -18.11
C ASN A 34 -7.27 -4.25 -17.08
N GLY A 35 -7.80 -4.56 -15.89
CA GLY A 35 -7.00 -5.14 -14.81
C GLY A 35 -6.08 -4.13 -14.12
N GLY A 36 -6.44 -2.84 -14.13
CA GLY A 36 -5.73 -1.80 -13.40
C GLY A 36 -6.03 -1.81 -11.90
N SER A 37 -5.15 -1.18 -11.13
CA SER A 37 -5.42 -0.75 -9.75
C SER A 37 -4.52 0.41 -9.35
N ASP A 38 -4.96 1.20 -8.39
CA ASP A 38 -4.10 2.14 -7.67
C ASP A 38 -3.21 1.39 -6.65
N ALA A 39 -2.48 2.14 -5.82
CA ALA A 39 -1.64 1.58 -4.78
C ALA A 39 -2.41 0.84 -3.68
N LEU A 40 -3.57 1.35 -3.25
CA LEU A 40 -4.35 0.69 -2.19
C LEU A 40 -5.05 -0.57 -2.69
N GLY A 41 -5.60 -0.55 -3.91
CA GLY A 41 -6.14 -1.71 -4.59
C GLY A 41 -5.09 -2.79 -4.86
N ALA A 42 -3.86 -2.39 -5.23
CA ALA A 42 -2.74 -3.33 -5.32
C ALA A 42 -2.41 -3.98 -3.96
N ALA A 43 -2.41 -3.19 -2.88
CA ALA A 43 -2.25 -3.72 -1.53
C ALA A 43 -3.35 -4.73 -1.17
N TYR A 44 -4.62 -4.41 -1.41
CA TYR A 44 -5.73 -5.31 -1.16
C TYR A 44 -5.64 -6.61 -1.96
N GLU A 45 -5.33 -6.52 -3.26
CA GLU A 45 -5.08 -7.71 -4.08
C GLU A 45 -4.01 -8.60 -3.43
N GLY A 46 -2.89 -8.03 -2.97
CA GLY A 46 -1.84 -8.77 -2.27
C GLY A 46 -2.25 -9.34 -0.91
N ILE A 47 -3.00 -8.59 -0.09
CA ILE A 47 -3.45 -8.98 1.26
C ILE A 47 -4.42 -10.16 1.19
N PHE A 48 -5.42 -10.10 0.31
CA PHE A 48 -6.45 -11.14 0.20
C PHE A 48 -5.93 -12.44 -0.45
N LEU A 49 -4.70 -12.44 -0.96
CA LEU A 49 -4.02 -13.61 -1.53
C LEU A 49 -3.08 -14.32 -0.56
N LEU A 50 -3.13 -14.01 0.73
CA LEU A 50 -2.52 -14.87 1.74
C LEU A 50 -2.98 -16.33 1.53
N PRO A 51 -2.10 -17.33 1.79
CA PRO A 51 -2.19 -18.66 1.18
C PRO A 51 -3.59 -19.26 1.25
N ARG A 52 -4.02 -19.93 0.16
CA ARG A 52 -5.30 -20.66 0.10
C ARG A 52 -5.48 -21.69 1.23
N ASP A 53 -4.40 -22.05 1.92
CA ASP A 53 -4.35 -22.99 3.03
C ASP A 53 -4.64 -22.35 4.39
N VAL A 54 -4.81 -21.03 4.46
CA VAL A 54 -5.16 -20.32 5.69
C VAL A 54 -6.68 -20.47 5.95
N ARG A 55 -7.04 -21.38 6.87
CA ARG A 55 -8.40 -21.48 7.41
C ARG A 55 -8.49 -20.72 8.74
N GLY A 56 -9.49 -19.84 8.88
CA GLY A 56 -9.79 -19.13 10.13
C GLY A 56 -9.29 -17.69 10.19
N PHE A 57 -9.42 -17.06 11.38
CA PHE A 57 -8.96 -15.71 11.64
C PHE A 57 -7.43 -15.65 11.52
N HIS A 58 -6.91 -14.82 10.61
CA HIS A 58 -5.47 -14.64 10.46
C HIS A 58 -5.06 -13.29 11.07
N PRO A 59 -4.44 -13.29 12.28
CA PRO A 59 -4.10 -12.05 12.99
C PRO A 59 -3.25 -11.09 12.15
N ARG A 60 -2.44 -11.60 11.22
CA ARG A 60 -1.62 -10.77 10.32
C ARG A 60 -2.44 -9.88 9.38
N VAL A 61 -3.58 -10.36 8.89
CA VAL A 61 -4.47 -9.55 8.01
C VAL A 61 -5.07 -8.40 8.77
N TRP A 62 -5.52 -8.66 10.00
CA TRP A 62 -6.09 -7.65 10.87
C TRP A 62 -5.06 -6.62 11.31
N ARG A 63 -3.81 -7.03 11.58
CA ARG A 63 -2.69 -6.08 11.76
C ARG A 63 -2.45 -5.24 10.50
N LEU A 64 -2.64 -5.84 9.32
CA LEU A 64 -2.80 -5.19 8.01
C LEU A 64 -3.68 -3.95 8.03
N PHE A 65 -4.95 -4.23 8.27
CA PHE A 65 -6.00 -3.23 8.29
C PHE A 65 -5.83 -2.23 9.42
N ASP A 66 -5.40 -2.68 10.61
CA ASP A 66 -5.10 -1.77 11.71
C ASP A 66 -3.96 -0.82 11.32
N PHE A 67 -2.86 -1.32 10.75
CA PHE A 67 -1.73 -0.49 10.31
C PHE A 67 -2.15 0.54 9.25
N LEU A 68 -2.98 0.13 8.28
CA LEU A 68 -3.51 1.00 7.23
C LEU A 68 -4.30 2.20 7.79
N GLU A 69 -5.08 1.99 8.84
CA GLU A 69 -6.00 2.98 9.41
C GLU A 69 -5.42 3.75 10.60
N SER A 70 -4.59 3.10 11.43
CA SER A 70 -4.10 3.65 12.70
C SER A 70 -2.73 4.32 12.56
N THR A 71 -1.94 3.96 11.55
CA THR A 71 -0.62 4.57 11.34
C THR A 71 -0.77 5.85 10.54
N VAL A 72 -0.42 6.98 11.15
CA VAL A 72 -0.45 8.31 10.51
C VAL A 72 0.98 8.74 10.17
N ARG A 73 1.18 9.26 8.95
CA ARG A 73 2.48 9.84 8.51
C ARG A 73 2.24 11.19 7.84
N HIS A 74 3.33 11.95 7.64
CA HIS A 74 3.31 13.13 6.77
C HIS A 74 3.49 12.72 5.31
N CYS A 75 2.88 13.47 4.41
CA CYS A 75 3.10 13.28 2.99
C CYS A 75 4.59 13.50 2.64
N PRO A 76 5.27 12.51 2.03
CA PRO A 76 6.68 12.64 1.63
C PRO A 76 6.86 13.55 0.39
N GLY A 77 5.79 13.87 -0.35
CA GLY A 77 5.80 14.71 -1.55
C GLY A 77 5.93 16.21 -1.29
N GLY A 78 6.14 16.64 -0.04
CA GLY A 78 6.27 18.06 0.33
C GLY A 78 4.96 18.77 0.65
N CYS A 79 3.84 18.05 0.64
CA CYS A 79 2.55 18.57 1.10
C CYS A 79 2.47 18.66 2.63
N HIS A 80 1.56 19.51 3.13
CA HIS A 80 1.27 19.61 4.56
C HIS A 80 0.32 18.52 5.08
N LYS A 81 -0.07 17.55 4.24
CA LYS A 81 -1.02 16.50 4.63
C LYS A 81 -0.40 15.56 5.68
N HIS A 82 -1.18 15.25 6.71
CA HIS A 82 -0.85 14.31 7.78
C HIS A 82 -2.05 13.37 7.94
N LEU A 83 -1.93 12.16 7.41
CA LEU A 83 -3.06 11.27 7.15
C LEU A 83 -2.69 9.81 7.48
N PRO A 84 -3.69 8.93 7.72
CA PRO A 84 -3.48 7.49 7.78
C PRO A 84 -2.75 6.95 6.53
N ILE A 85 -2.02 5.84 6.67
CA ILE A 85 -1.26 5.22 5.57
C ILE A 85 -2.16 4.94 4.36
N ALA A 86 -3.35 4.37 4.56
CA ALA A 86 -4.27 4.08 3.46
C ALA A 86 -4.59 5.34 2.65
N ALA A 87 -4.95 6.42 3.34
CA ALA A 87 -5.26 7.71 2.71
C ALA A 87 -4.03 8.35 2.05
N LEU A 88 -2.83 8.20 2.63
CA LEU A 88 -1.59 8.66 2.00
C LEU A 88 -1.24 7.89 0.74
N MET A 89 -1.46 6.57 0.71
CA MET A 89 -1.19 5.76 -0.49
C MET A 89 -2.05 6.23 -1.66
N VAL A 90 -3.35 6.45 -1.43
CA VAL A 90 -4.27 7.02 -2.43
C VAL A 90 -3.84 8.42 -2.85
N HIS A 91 -3.55 9.28 -1.87
CA HIS A 91 -3.06 10.65 -2.15
C HIS A 91 -1.78 10.67 -2.98
N LEU A 92 -0.80 9.82 -2.65
CA LEU A 92 0.46 9.73 -3.40
C LEU A 92 0.26 9.16 -4.79
N ASN A 93 -0.67 8.21 -4.94
CA ASN A 93 -1.04 7.66 -6.24
C ASN A 93 -1.72 8.74 -7.10
N ASP A 94 -2.73 9.42 -6.58
CA ASP A 94 -3.61 10.26 -7.39
C ASP A 94 -3.12 11.72 -7.53
N ASP A 95 -2.68 12.35 -6.44
CA ASP A 95 -2.30 13.77 -6.45
C ASP A 95 -0.80 13.95 -6.80
N HIS A 96 0.04 12.95 -6.49
CA HIS A 96 1.48 13.00 -6.77
C HIS A 96 1.91 12.07 -7.90
N GLU A 97 0.99 11.30 -8.47
CA GLU A 97 1.24 10.36 -9.57
C GLU A 97 2.42 9.40 -9.31
N TRP A 98 2.66 9.04 -8.04
CA TRP A 98 3.71 8.08 -7.72
C TRP A 98 3.34 6.70 -8.29
N SER A 99 4.34 6.02 -8.85
CA SER A 99 4.22 4.60 -9.19
C SER A 99 3.92 3.79 -7.92
N ARG A 100 3.13 2.73 -8.04
CA ARG A 100 2.83 1.81 -6.93
C ARG A 100 4.08 1.20 -6.29
N GLU A 101 5.12 0.94 -7.07
CA GLU A 101 6.41 0.44 -6.61
C GLU A 101 7.12 1.46 -5.71
N ARG A 102 7.20 2.72 -6.14
CA ARG A 102 7.71 3.83 -5.31
C ARG A 102 6.93 3.99 -4.01
N ILE A 103 5.61 3.82 -4.05
CA ILE A 103 4.76 3.85 -2.85
C ILE A 103 5.10 2.66 -1.94
N ALA A 104 5.35 1.46 -2.48
CA ALA A 104 5.78 0.31 -1.70
C ALA A 104 7.13 0.55 -1.00
N ASP A 105 8.12 1.11 -1.70
CA ASP A 105 9.43 1.42 -1.13
C ASP A 105 9.32 2.49 -0.02
N TRP A 106 8.49 3.51 -0.24
CA TRP A 106 8.16 4.50 0.79
C TRP A 106 7.52 3.88 2.03
N VAL A 107 6.52 3.01 1.85
CA VAL A 107 5.82 2.34 2.96
C VAL A 107 6.82 1.55 3.80
N ARG A 108 7.73 0.81 3.13
CA ARG A 108 8.81 0.03 3.76
C ARG A 108 9.79 0.88 4.56
N GLY A 109 9.82 2.19 4.31
CA GLY A 109 10.73 3.15 4.96
C GLY A 109 12.05 3.32 4.21
N GLU A 110 12.09 2.97 2.93
CA GLU A 110 13.26 3.24 2.08
C GLU A 110 13.32 4.72 1.71
N ALA A 111 14.54 5.22 1.48
CA ALA A 111 14.76 6.60 1.09
C ALA A 111 14.19 6.85 -0.32
N VAL A 112 12.99 7.43 -0.38
CA VAL A 112 12.40 7.83 -1.65
C VAL A 112 13.13 9.07 -2.16
N GLN A 113 13.76 8.96 -3.33
CA GLN A 113 14.36 10.13 -3.97
C GLN A 113 13.27 11.19 -4.21
N LYS A 114 13.53 12.45 -3.86
CA LYS A 114 12.65 13.57 -4.20
C LYS A 114 12.74 13.77 -5.72
N SER A 115 11.62 13.63 -6.41
CA SER A 115 11.49 14.01 -7.83
C SER A 115 10.97 15.43 -7.88
#